data_AF-A0A0W0ST89-F1
#
_entry.id   AF-A0A0W0ST89-F1
#
_cell.length_a   1.000
_cell.length_b   1.000
_cell.length_c   1.000
_cell.angle_alpha   90.00
_cell.angle_beta   90.00
_cell.angle_gamma   90.00
#
_symmetry.space_group_name_H-M   'P 1'
#
loop_
_entity.id
_entity.type
_entity.pdbx_description
1 polymer ?
#
loop_
_entity_poly.entity_id
_entity_poly.type
_entity_poly.pdbx_seq_one_letter_code
_entity_poly.pdbx_strand_id
1 'polypeptide(L)'
;MRELKANQPLQDIVTILHHQQKTLLGRISQKVTALQLYSVHEILKEWELSGLLVKKKARAIVTGTQGPRKGMIEVQYLQYYLQNSNQDTDDELVFYAEMPPQLLSEATGTMVIEYLSKELCNNLIGEMVFNNKKAMQEDILRCYAPPVIQEIIGEESTTVKIPALSTPQCPYQH
;
A
#
# COMPACT_ATOMS: atom_id res chain seq x y z
N MET A 1 32.82 -3.32 3.45
CA MET A 1 32.66 -4.60 2.73
C MET A 1 33.41 -5.67 3.51
N ARG A 2 32.73 -6.65 4.12
CA ARG A 2 33.40 -7.77 4.79
C ARG A 2 33.65 -8.85 3.76
N GLU A 3 34.92 -9.23 3.60
CA GLU A 3 35.35 -10.33 2.73
C GLU A 3 34.66 -11.63 3.15
N LEU A 4 33.98 -12.26 2.18
CA LEU A 4 33.44 -13.61 2.28
C LEU A 4 34.60 -14.58 2.48
N LYS A 5 34.77 -15.10 3.70
CA LYS A 5 35.81 -16.10 4.00
C LYS A 5 35.48 -17.42 3.31
N ALA A 6 36.47 -17.98 2.62
CA ALA A 6 36.38 -19.06 1.64
C ALA A 6 35.90 -20.45 2.12
N ASN A 7 35.26 -20.58 3.29
CA ASN A 7 34.83 -21.88 3.85
C ASN A 7 33.43 -21.83 4.51
N GLN A 8 32.59 -20.84 4.23
CA GLN A 8 31.18 -20.93 4.61
C GLN A 8 30.44 -21.89 3.67
N PRO A 9 29.71 -22.90 4.19
CA PRO A 9 28.90 -23.77 3.34
C PRO A 9 27.94 -22.90 2.52
N LEU A 10 27.70 -23.27 1.26
CA LEU A 10 26.87 -22.50 0.32
C LEU A 10 25.51 -22.07 0.91
N GLN A 11 24.96 -22.88 1.82
CA GLN A 11 23.73 -22.58 2.55
C GLN A 11 23.84 -21.34 3.46
N ASP A 12 24.98 -21.14 4.12
CA ASP A 12 25.23 -19.95 4.96
C ASP A 12 25.34 -18.69 4.10
N ILE A 13 26.01 -18.78 2.95
CA ILE A 13 26.13 -17.68 2.00
C ILE A 13 24.74 -17.28 1.45
N VAL A 14 23.93 -18.26 1.04
CA VAL A 14 22.56 -18.03 0.57
C VAL A 14 21.71 -17.40 1.68
N THR A 15 21.84 -17.88 2.92
CA THR A 15 21.10 -17.32 4.06
C THR A 15 21.49 -15.86 4.34
N ILE A 16 22.79 -15.54 4.32
CA ILE A 16 23.28 -14.17 4.51
C ILE A 16 22.79 -13.25 3.40
N LEU A 17 22.90 -13.68 2.13
CA LEU A 17 22.46 -12.88 0.98
C LEU A 17 20.95 -12.63 1.03
N HIS A 18 20.16 -13.65 1.35
CA HIS A 18 18.71 -13.52 1.48
C HIS A 18 18.33 -12.56 2.61
N HIS A 19 19.02 -12.61 3.75
CA HIS A 19 18.81 -11.64 4.84
C HIS A 19 19.20 -10.21 4.46
N GLN A 20 20.31 -10.01 3.75
CA GLN A 20 20.72 -8.70 3.24
C GLN A 20 19.71 -8.14 2.24
N GLN A 21 19.22 -8.98 1.32
CA GLN A 21 18.20 -8.62 0.35
C GLN A 21 16.90 -8.19 1.05
N LYS A 22 16.41 -8.96 2.04
CA LYS A 22 15.23 -8.60 2.83
C LYS A 22 15.40 -7.27 3.56
N THR A 23 16.54 -7.07 4.21
CA THR A 23 16.85 -5.81 4.91
C THR A 23 16.84 -4.62 3.95
N LEU A 24 17.45 -4.75 2.77
CA LEU A 24 17.48 -3.69 1.77
C LEU A 24 16.08 -3.40 1.23
N LEU A 25 15.32 -4.44 0.87
CA LEU A 25 13.94 -4.31 0.39
C LEU A 25 13.05 -3.64 1.43
N GLY A 26 13.20 -3.97 2.71
CA GLY A 26 12.47 -3.30 3.80
C GLY A 26 12.78 -1.80 3.86
N ARG A 27 14.05 -1.40 3.79
CA ARG A 27 14.46 0.02 3.79
C ARG A 27 13.95 0.77 2.55
N ILE A 28 14.01 0.16 1.38
CA ILE A 28 13.48 0.75 0.14
C ILE A 28 11.96 0.91 0.25
N SER A 29 11.26 -0.12 0.71
CA SER A 29 9.80 -0.10 0.87
C SER A 29 9.37 1.02 1.81
N GLN A 30 10.05 1.20 2.95
CA GLN A 30 9.81 2.33 3.86
C GLN A 30 9.98 3.68 3.17
N LYS A 31 11.09 3.88 2.44
CA LYS A 31 11.35 5.15 1.73
C LYS A 31 10.34 5.44 0.62
N VAL A 32 9.98 4.43 -0.17
CA VAL A 32 9.00 4.56 -1.25
C VAL A 32 7.62 4.88 -0.66
N THR A 33 7.22 4.19 0.41
CA THR A 33 5.98 4.48 1.14
C THR A 33 5.95 5.92 1.62
N ALA A 34 7.03 6.39 2.26
CA ALA A 34 7.13 7.77 2.71
C ALA A 34 6.97 8.75 1.54
N LEU A 35 7.78 8.58 0.47
CA LEU A 35 7.75 9.45 -0.68
C LEU A 35 6.33 9.56 -1.29
N GLN A 36 5.65 8.43 -1.50
CA GLN A 36 4.30 8.42 -2.07
C GLN A 36 3.30 9.13 -1.17
N LEU A 37 3.33 8.86 0.14
CA LEU A 37 2.38 9.47 1.08
C LEU A 37 2.63 10.97 1.27
N TYR A 38 3.88 11.42 1.30
CA TYR A 38 4.21 12.85 1.32
C TYR A 38 3.72 13.54 0.06
N SER A 39 3.93 12.97 -1.13
CA SER A 39 3.42 13.55 -2.37
C SER A 39 1.90 13.66 -2.38
N VAL A 40 1.18 12.63 -1.91
CA VAL A 40 -0.29 12.70 -1.77
C VAL A 40 -0.69 13.81 -0.79
N HIS A 41 -0.01 13.90 0.36
CA HIS A 41 -0.27 14.94 1.36
C HIS A 41 -0.09 16.35 0.79
N GLU A 42 1.02 16.61 0.11
CA GLU A 42 1.34 17.91 -0.49
C GLU A 42 0.27 18.34 -1.49
N ILE A 43 -0.16 17.42 -2.37
CA ILE A 43 -1.23 17.69 -3.34
C ILE A 43 -2.53 18.06 -2.64
N LEU A 44 -2.94 17.29 -1.62
CA LEU A 44 -4.17 17.60 -0.89
C LEU A 44 -4.08 18.93 -0.16
N LYS A 45 -2.92 19.26 0.43
CA LYS A 45 -2.69 20.54 1.10
C LYS A 45 -2.75 21.72 0.14
N GLU A 46 -2.16 21.59 -1.04
CA GLU A 46 -2.26 22.60 -2.09
C GLU A 46 -3.73 22.83 -2.47
N TRP A 47 -4.53 21.76 -2.58
CA TRP A 47 -5.96 21.87 -2.87
C TRP A 47 -6.75 22.50 -1.72
N GLU A 48 -6.41 22.22 -0.47
CA GLU A 48 -7.01 22.90 0.70
C GLU A 48 -6.70 24.40 0.69
N LEU A 49 -5.43 24.77 0.50
CA LEU A 49 -4.98 26.17 0.47
C LEU A 49 -5.59 26.95 -0.68
N SER A 50 -5.82 26.30 -1.81
CA SER A 50 -6.46 26.88 -2.99
C SER A 50 -8.00 26.95 -2.88
N GLY A 51 -8.58 26.42 -1.80
CA GLY A 51 -10.03 26.34 -1.61
C GLY A 51 -10.75 25.32 -2.49
N LEU A 52 -10.02 24.47 -3.21
CA LEU A 52 -10.56 23.40 -4.05
C LEU A 52 -11.02 22.20 -3.21
N LEU A 53 -10.43 22.02 -2.03
CA LEU A 53 -10.75 20.93 -1.11
C LEU A 53 -11.29 21.49 0.21
N VAL A 54 -12.56 21.22 0.51
CA VAL A 54 -13.17 21.46 1.83
C VAL A 54 -13.25 20.13 2.57
N LYS A 55 -12.24 19.84 3.39
CA LYS A 55 -12.02 18.55 4.07
C LYS A 55 -13.28 17.92 4.67
N LYS A 56 -14.08 18.68 5.42
CA LYS A 56 -15.31 18.20 6.08
C LYS A 56 -16.41 17.72 5.15
N LYS A 57 -16.43 18.22 3.91
CA LYS A 57 -17.43 17.89 2.88
C LYS A 57 -16.88 16.99 1.79
N ALA A 58 -15.61 16.61 1.89
CA ALA A 58 -14.94 15.83 0.87
C ALA A 58 -15.22 14.34 1.02
N ARG A 59 -15.38 13.68 -0.13
CA ARG A 59 -15.36 12.22 -0.26
C ARG A 59 -14.25 11.88 -1.25
N ALA A 60 -13.50 10.84 -0.98
CA ALA A 60 -12.46 10.38 -1.88
C ALA A 60 -12.91 9.15 -2.65
N ILE A 61 -12.68 9.15 -3.97
CA ILE A 61 -12.81 7.97 -4.81
C ILE A 61 -11.42 7.67 -5.34
N VAL A 62 -10.88 6.52 -4.96
CA VAL A 62 -9.61 6.01 -5.49
C VAL A 62 -9.94 5.02 -6.59
N THR A 63 -9.51 5.35 -7.80
CA THR A 63 -9.71 4.49 -8.98
C THR A 63 -8.40 3.79 -9.31
N GLY A 64 -8.49 2.50 -9.65
CA GLY A 64 -7.33 1.70 -9.98
C GLY A 64 -7.68 0.56 -10.92
N THR A 65 -6.66 0.10 -11.66
CA THR A 65 -6.73 -1.20 -12.31
C THR A 65 -6.85 -2.29 -11.25
N GLN A 66 -7.23 -3.51 -11.67
CA GLN A 66 -7.23 -4.65 -10.77
C GLN A 66 -5.79 -4.95 -10.28
N GLY A 67 -5.44 -4.34 -9.16
CA GLY A 67 -4.15 -4.43 -8.48
C GLY A 67 -4.32 -4.81 -7.01
N PRO A 68 -3.27 -4.70 -6.18
CA PRO A 68 -3.36 -5.03 -4.77
C PRO A 68 -4.40 -4.15 -4.04
N ARG A 69 -5.56 -4.73 -3.74
CA ARG A 69 -6.72 -4.04 -3.17
C ARG A 69 -6.59 -3.88 -1.65
N LYS A 70 -5.89 -4.83 -1.02
CA LYS A 70 -5.93 -4.97 0.43
C LYS A 70 -4.85 -4.11 1.08
N GLY A 71 -5.29 -3.00 1.65
CA GLY A 71 -4.46 -2.08 2.41
C GLY A 71 -3.57 -1.19 1.55
N MET A 72 -4.08 -0.77 0.40
CA MET A 72 -3.46 0.21 -0.46
C MET A 72 -3.11 1.47 0.34
N ILE A 73 -1.86 1.94 0.24
CA ILE A 73 -1.37 3.00 1.14
C ILE A 73 -2.11 4.33 0.96
N GLU A 74 -2.57 4.66 -0.24
CA GLU A 74 -3.34 5.88 -0.54
C GLU A 74 -4.73 5.82 0.10
N VAL A 75 -5.38 4.66 0.08
CA VAL A 75 -6.68 4.46 0.76
C VAL A 75 -6.51 4.60 2.26
N GLN A 76 -5.47 3.98 2.83
CA GLN A 76 -5.17 4.13 4.26
C GLN A 76 -4.94 5.60 4.61
N TYR A 77 -4.14 6.32 3.83
CA TYR A 77 -3.86 7.74 4.06
C TYR A 77 -5.12 8.61 3.98
N LEU A 78 -5.93 8.45 2.92
CA LEU A 78 -7.15 9.22 2.73
C LEU A 78 -8.20 8.95 3.81
N GLN A 79 -8.29 7.71 4.30
CA GLN A 79 -9.16 7.38 5.43
C GLN A 79 -8.76 8.18 6.66
N TYR A 80 -7.47 8.17 7.01
CA TYR A 80 -6.95 8.97 8.13
C TYR A 80 -7.13 10.47 7.93
N TYR A 81 -6.79 10.95 6.74
CA TYR A 81 -6.86 12.35 6.42
C TYR A 81 -8.29 12.87 6.57
N LEU A 82 -9.29 12.22 5.95
CA LEU A 82 -10.69 12.68 5.98
C LEU A 82 -11.39 12.42 7.31
N GLN A 83 -11.15 11.26 7.97
CA GLN A 83 -11.77 10.93 9.26
C GLN A 83 -11.36 11.92 10.37
N ASN A 84 -10.12 12.41 10.38
CA ASN A 84 -9.67 13.41 11.35
C ASN A 84 -10.41 14.76 11.25
N SER A 85 -11.21 15.00 10.21
CA SER A 85 -11.99 16.23 10.05
C SER A 85 -13.46 16.11 10.46
N ASN A 86 -13.99 14.88 10.52
CA ASN A 86 -15.41 14.58 10.72
C ASN A 86 -15.55 13.67 11.94
N GLN A 87 -15.86 14.25 13.10
CA GLN A 87 -16.03 13.51 14.36
C GLN A 87 -17.37 12.75 14.48
N ASP A 88 -18.29 12.88 13.50
CA ASP A 88 -19.72 12.62 13.74
C ASP A 88 -20.45 11.85 12.63
N THR A 89 -19.75 11.26 11.66
CA THR A 89 -20.43 10.54 10.56
C THR A 89 -19.92 9.11 10.41
N ASP A 90 -20.83 8.15 10.60
CA ASP A 90 -20.69 6.72 10.30
C ASP A 90 -20.66 6.42 8.78
N ASP A 91 -20.59 7.47 7.95
CA ASP A 91 -20.54 7.39 6.51
C ASP A 91 -19.12 7.02 6.04
N GLU A 92 -19.03 6.00 5.19
CA GLU A 92 -17.80 5.64 4.48
C GLU A 92 -17.33 6.83 3.61
N LEU A 93 -16.19 7.45 3.95
CA LEU A 93 -15.68 8.66 3.29
C LEU A 93 -14.73 8.39 2.12
N VAL A 94 -14.23 7.16 2.01
CA VAL A 94 -13.24 6.75 1.01
C VAL A 94 -13.73 5.50 0.32
N PHE A 95 -13.93 5.62 -0.99
CA PHE A 95 -14.39 4.53 -1.84
C PHE A 95 -13.25 4.07 -2.75
N TYR A 96 -13.04 2.77 -2.86
CA TYR A 96 -12.20 2.20 -3.89
C TYR A 96 -13.08 1.68 -5.02
N ALA A 97 -12.94 2.28 -6.19
CA ALA A 97 -13.61 1.83 -7.40
C ALA A 97 -12.60 1.07 -8.27
N GLU A 98 -12.69 -0.26 -8.22
CA GLU A 98 -12.01 -1.10 -9.21
C GLU A 98 -12.65 -0.84 -10.56
N MET A 99 -11.84 -0.50 -11.56
CA MET A 99 -12.28 -0.52 -12.94
C MET A 99 -11.89 -1.84 -13.58
N PRO A 100 -12.84 -2.75 -13.86
CA PRO A 100 -12.62 -3.81 -14.80
C PRO A 100 -12.40 -3.18 -16.19
N PRO A 101 -11.57 -3.78 -17.06
CA PRO A 101 -11.60 -3.47 -18.49
C PRO A 101 -13.03 -3.52 -19.08
N GLN A 102 -13.93 -4.28 -18.45
CA GLN A 102 -15.29 -4.56 -18.87
C GLN A 102 -16.35 -3.52 -18.47
N LEU A 103 -16.00 -2.44 -17.76
CA LEU A 103 -16.91 -1.28 -17.64
C LEU A 103 -16.99 -0.44 -18.93
N LEU A 104 -16.24 -0.83 -19.97
CA LEU A 104 -16.46 -0.41 -21.36
C LEU A 104 -17.64 -1.22 -21.92
N SER A 105 -18.60 -0.62 -22.60
CA SER A 105 -19.61 -1.30 -23.41
C SER A 105 -19.05 -2.19 -24.55
N GLU A 106 -17.75 -2.51 -24.53
CA GLU A 106 -16.93 -3.05 -25.62
C GLU A 106 -16.10 -4.29 -25.20
N ALA A 107 -16.28 -4.82 -23.98
CA ALA A 107 -15.52 -5.99 -23.56
C ALA A 107 -15.88 -7.25 -24.37
N THR A 108 -14.85 -7.85 -24.97
CA THR A 108 -14.96 -9.10 -25.73
C THR A 108 -14.64 -10.32 -24.87
N GLY A 109 -15.11 -11.51 -25.28
CA GLY A 109 -14.84 -12.76 -24.54
C GLY A 109 -13.35 -13.07 -24.37
N THR A 110 -12.50 -12.66 -25.32
CA THR A 110 -11.04 -12.79 -25.22
C THR A 110 -10.46 -11.91 -24.12
N MET A 111 -10.96 -10.68 -23.94
CA MET A 111 -10.51 -9.79 -22.86
C MET A 111 -10.84 -10.37 -21.47
N VAL A 112 -11.98 -11.06 -21.34
CA VAL A 112 -12.36 -11.77 -20.10
C VAL A 112 -11.43 -12.96 -19.84
N ILE A 113 -11.13 -13.76 -20.87
CA ILE A 113 -10.22 -14.90 -20.75
C ILE A 113 -8.80 -14.44 -20.41
N GLU A 114 -8.29 -13.40 -21.07
CA GLU A 114 -6.97 -12.82 -20.76
C GLU A 114 -6.89 -12.28 -19.34
N TYR A 115 -7.95 -11.60 -18.90
CA TYR A 115 -8.07 -11.08 -17.54
C TYR A 115 -8.03 -12.21 -16.50
N LEU A 116 -8.86 -13.25 -16.65
CA LEU A 116 -8.86 -14.42 -15.77
C LEU A 116 -7.53 -15.16 -15.81
N SER A 117 -6.89 -15.26 -16.98
CA SER A 117 -5.59 -15.93 -17.13
C SER A 117 -4.50 -15.19 -16.35
N LYS A 118 -4.49 -13.85 -16.36
CA LYS A 118 -3.56 -13.04 -15.56
C LYS A 118 -3.80 -13.22 -14.06
N GLU A 119 -5.06 -13.27 -13.64
CA GLU A 119 -5.40 -13.50 -12.23
C GLU A 119 -4.95 -14.88 -11.76
N LEU A 120 -5.19 -15.93 -12.56
CA LEU A 120 -4.73 -17.29 -12.26
C LEU A 120 -3.20 -17.39 -12.20
N CYS A 121 -2.49 -16.74 -13.13
CA CYS A 121 -1.03 -16.64 -13.10
C CYS A 121 -0.54 -15.93 -11.83
N ASN A 122 -1.15 -14.80 -11.46
CA ASN A 122 -0.79 -14.08 -10.24
C ASN A 122 -1.04 -14.94 -8.98
N ASN A 123 -2.11 -15.72 -8.96
CA ASN A 123 -2.39 -16.64 -7.86
C ASN A 123 -1.34 -17.78 -7.77
N LEU A 124 -0.92 -18.33 -8.91
CA LEU A 124 0.14 -19.34 -8.97
C LEU A 124 1.48 -18.79 -8.50
N ILE A 125 1.87 -17.60 -8.96
CA ILE A 125 3.09 -16.91 -8.51
C ILE A 125 3.00 -16.63 -7.01
N GLY A 126 1.85 -16.16 -6.53
CA GLY A 126 1.57 -15.93 -5.10
C GLY A 126 1.85 -17.17 -4.26
N GLU A 127 1.35 -18.33 -4.69
CA GLU A 127 1.60 -19.60 -4.02
C GLU A 127 3.07 -20.01 -4.07
N MET A 128 3.71 -19.93 -5.25
CA MET A 128 5.09 -20.40 -5.42
C MET A 128 6.12 -19.55 -4.68
N VAL A 129 5.92 -18.23 -4.64
CA VAL A 129 6.91 -17.27 -4.12
C VAL A 129 6.62 -16.90 -2.66
N PHE A 130 5.35 -16.77 -2.30
CA PHE A 130 4.93 -16.26 -0.99
C PHE A 130 4.16 -17.30 -0.16
N ASN A 131 3.98 -18.53 -0.66
CA ASN A 131 3.15 -19.57 -0.05
C ASN A 131 1.72 -19.07 0.26
N ASN A 132 1.24 -18.14 -0.57
CA ASN A 132 -0.05 -17.49 -0.42
C ASN A 132 -0.58 -17.02 -1.79
N LYS A 133 -1.57 -17.73 -2.33
CA LYS A 133 -2.28 -17.37 -3.59
C LYS A 133 -2.74 -15.91 -3.65
N LYS A 134 -3.09 -15.30 -2.53
CA LYS A 134 -3.60 -13.92 -2.49
C LYS A 134 -2.52 -12.88 -2.22
N ALA A 135 -1.25 -13.26 -2.08
CA ALA A 135 -0.16 -12.33 -1.79
C ALA A 135 -0.03 -11.21 -2.82
N MET A 136 -0.27 -11.53 -4.10
CA MET A 136 -0.24 -10.56 -5.20
C MET A 136 -1.41 -9.56 -5.17
N GLN A 137 -2.41 -9.77 -4.31
CA GLN A 137 -3.55 -8.88 -4.11
C GLN A 137 -3.38 -7.97 -2.88
N GLU A 138 -2.30 -8.11 -2.12
CA GLU A 138 -2.00 -7.27 -0.96
C GLU A 138 -0.96 -6.22 -1.34
N ASP A 139 -1.15 -4.99 -0.86
CA ASP A 139 -0.14 -3.95 -1.09
C ASP A 139 1.08 -4.27 -0.22
N ILE A 140 2.23 -4.49 -0.86
CA ILE A 140 3.49 -4.77 -0.17
C ILE A 140 3.93 -3.62 0.74
N LEU A 141 3.45 -2.41 0.46
CA LEU A 141 3.72 -1.20 1.22
C LEU A 141 2.74 -1.00 2.38
N ARG A 142 1.65 -1.78 2.42
CA ARG A 142 0.57 -1.68 3.42
C ARG A 142 1.07 -1.54 4.83
N CYS A 143 2.04 -2.37 5.21
CA CYS A 143 2.53 -2.48 6.57
C CYS A 143 3.49 -1.35 6.97
N TYR A 144 4.04 -0.62 5.99
CA TYR A 144 4.93 0.51 6.20
C TYR A 144 4.17 1.85 6.26
N ALA A 145 2.93 1.90 5.75
CA ALA A 145 2.13 3.12 5.76
C ALA A 145 1.74 3.65 7.16
N PRO A 146 1.31 2.81 8.13
CA PRO A 146 0.87 3.28 9.45
C PRO A 146 1.82 4.28 10.14
N PRO A 147 3.12 3.99 10.34
CA PRO A 147 4.02 4.93 11.01
C PRO A 147 4.24 6.23 10.23
N VAL A 148 4.30 6.17 8.89
CA VAL A 148 4.49 7.35 8.04
C VAL A 148 3.25 8.25 8.09
N ILE A 149 2.05 7.68 8.06
CA ILE A 149 0.79 8.44 8.18
C ILE A 149 0.78 9.19 9.52
N GLN A 150 1.21 8.54 10.61
CA GLN A 150 1.30 9.17 11.93
C GLN A 150 2.33 10.29 11.98
N GLU A 151 3.45 10.16 11.28
CA GLU A 151 4.46 11.22 11.16
C GLU A 151 3.88 12.45 10.45
N ILE A 152 3.34 12.25 9.23
CA ILE A 152 2.77 13.32 8.39
C ILE A 152 1.63 14.06 9.11
N ILE A 153 0.72 13.33 9.75
CA ILE A 153 -0.47 13.91 10.39
C ILE A 153 -0.19 14.38 11.82
N GLY A 154 0.70 13.69 12.54
CA GLY A 154 1.10 14.00 13.91
C GLY A 154 1.87 15.30 14.02
N GLU A 155 2.64 15.66 12.99
CA GLU A 155 3.21 17.02 12.85
C GLU A 155 2.12 18.11 12.85
N GLU A 156 0.89 17.81 12.43
CA GLU A 156 -0.25 18.75 12.44
C GLU A 156 -1.07 18.73 13.75
N SER A 157 -0.97 17.67 14.55
CA SER A 157 -1.93 17.37 15.62
C SER A 157 -1.24 17.04 16.94
N THR A 158 -0.99 18.06 17.77
CA THR A 158 -0.41 17.86 19.11
C THR A 158 -1.36 17.16 20.11
N THR A 159 -2.61 16.86 19.75
CA THR A 159 -3.60 16.35 20.71
C THR A 159 -4.72 15.51 20.07
N VAL A 160 -4.46 14.34 19.46
CA VAL A 160 -5.55 13.35 19.25
C VAL A 160 -5.00 11.92 19.32
N LYS A 161 -5.67 11.06 20.10
CA LYS A 161 -5.39 9.62 20.17
C LYS A 161 -5.74 8.96 18.84
N ILE A 162 -4.71 8.43 18.19
CA ILE A 162 -4.79 7.70 16.93
C ILE A 162 -5.40 6.31 17.22
N PRO A 163 -6.48 5.90 16.55
CA PRO A 163 -6.98 4.53 16.66
C PRO A 163 -5.89 3.55 16.21
N ALA A 164 -5.77 2.42 16.92
CA ALA A 164 -4.72 1.45 16.66
C ALA A 164 -4.91 0.84 15.27
N LEU A 165 -4.10 1.28 14.31
CA LEU A 165 -3.84 0.52 13.09
C LEU A 165 -3.27 -0.82 13.50
N SER A 166 -4.01 -1.90 13.25
CA SER A 166 -3.47 -3.25 13.34
C SER A 166 -2.25 -3.31 12.40
N THR A 167 -1.04 -3.38 12.96
CA THR A 167 0.18 -3.54 12.18
C THR A 167 0.19 -4.95 11.59
N PRO A 168 0.00 -5.09 10.27
CA PRO A 168 0.14 -6.41 9.66
C PRO A 168 1.62 -6.81 9.68
N GLN A 169 1.90 -8.11 9.81
CA GLN A 169 3.27 -8.63 9.68
C GLN A 169 3.84 -8.22 8.32
N CYS A 170 4.94 -7.46 8.32
CA CYS A 170 5.59 -7.06 7.08
C CYS A 170 6.34 -8.25 6.46
N PRO A 171 6.27 -8.43 5.12
CA PRO A 171 6.95 -9.53 4.43
C PRO A 171 8.49 -9.51 4.57
N TYR A 172 9.06 -8.39 5.02
CA TYR A 172 10.51 -8.19 5.18
C TYR A 172 10.97 -7.76 6.58
N GLN A 173 10.13 -7.88 7.62
CA GLN A 173 10.55 -7.61 9.00
C GLN A 173 11.02 -8.89 9.70
N HIS A 174 12.33 -9.19 9.63
CA HIS A 174 13.08 -10.03 10.58
C HIS A 174 14.60 -9.78 10.43
#